data_AF-A0A0L0G3N2-F1
#
_entry.id   AF-A0A0L0G3N2-F1
#
_cell.length_a   1.000
_cell.length_b   1.000
_cell.length_c   1.000
_cell.angle_alpha   90.00
_cell.angle_beta   90.00
_cell.angle_gamma   90.00
#
_symmetry.space_group_name_H-M   'P 1'
#
loop_
_entity.id
_entity.type
_entity.pdbx_description
1 polymer ?
#
loop_
_entity_poly.entity_id
_entity_poly.type
_entity_poly.pdbx_seq_one_letter_code
_entity_poly.pdbx_strand_id
1 'polypeptide(L)'
;MTGNVDNNVGDVIPTKPQVIHNKITATDYERLLAACANDKARVLGGANDDLWAAEKYKHSHDASYHEEAAPDLVVYPLTTEETSAIMAICHERGLPVTASGARTGLEGGCIPVQGGVTLDLSRMNKILEHHEADAQVTVQCGIMKKDMQEFASEKGMFFAMDPGSEASIGGYASTGASGTLCTAKYGTMRDNVIRMRVVLPDGRTFWTRQRAIKSSAGYDLNHLFMGTEGSLGIITELCILLHPKPASMVGAVAVFPTLRHAAKAVIKIHHSRPSSLARCELLNTIAIRSVNNLFPQQYEETPTIFFEFHGTDEGTTAIAHAKYIESLCDDATSYRLAETEEEREKLWEARRGCYFASFKVYS
;
A
#
# COMPACT_ATOMS: atom_id res chain seq x y z
N MET A 1 -27.69 45.89 -7.09
CA MET A 1 -28.75 45.21 -6.32
C MET A 1 -28.19 43.88 -5.88
N THR A 2 -28.11 43.73 -4.57
CA THR A 2 -27.52 42.62 -3.82
C THR A 2 -28.35 41.35 -4.00
N GLY A 3 -27.73 40.27 -4.45
CA GLY A 3 -28.27 38.92 -4.36
C GLY A 3 -27.34 38.10 -3.47
N ASN A 4 -27.80 37.82 -2.24
CA ASN A 4 -27.21 36.87 -1.31
C ASN A 4 -26.99 35.53 -2.01
N VAL A 5 -25.79 34.98 -1.91
CA VAL A 5 -25.59 33.53 -2.06
C VAL A 5 -25.42 33.02 -0.63
N ASP A 6 -26.47 32.38 -0.13
CA ASP A 6 -26.53 31.80 1.20
C ASP A 6 -25.41 30.77 1.37
N ASN A 7 -24.57 30.98 2.39
CA ASN A 7 -23.70 29.95 2.97
C ASN A 7 -24.58 28.92 3.68
N ASN A 8 -25.03 27.89 2.96
CA ASN A 8 -25.61 26.70 3.55
C ASN A 8 -24.61 25.54 3.42
N VAL A 9 -23.80 25.35 4.47
CA VAL A 9 -22.98 24.15 4.67
C VAL A 9 -23.87 23.04 5.26
N GLY A 10 -24.93 22.70 4.52
CA GLY A 10 -25.92 21.70 4.90
C GLY A 10 -26.13 20.71 3.77
N ASP A 11 -25.88 19.43 4.06
CA ASP A 11 -26.27 18.26 3.28
C ASP A 11 -25.68 18.12 1.86
N VAL A 12 -24.37 17.90 1.77
CA VAL A 12 -23.76 17.26 0.59
C VAL A 12 -23.16 15.92 1.01
N ILE A 13 -24.02 14.99 1.43
CA ILE A 13 -23.67 13.56 1.45
C ILE A 13 -24.42 12.95 0.25
N PRO A 14 -23.73 12.34 -0.74
CA PRO A 14 -24.37 11.79 -1.93
C PRO A 14 -25.46 10.77 -1.60
N THR A 15 -26.50 10.74 -2.43
CA THR A 15 -27.59 9.77 -2.28
C THR A 15 -27.10 8.38 -2.66
N LYS A 16 -27.29 7.41 -1.75
CA LYS A 16 -26.86 6.01 -1.93
C LYS A 16 -27.35 5.44 -3.27
N PRO A 17 -26.55 4.67 -4.02
CA PRO A 17 -27.09 3.81 -5.07
C PRO A 17 -28.14 2.87 -4.47
N GLN A 18 -29.10 2.40 -5.27
CA GLN A 18 -30.24 1.61 -4.77
C GLN A 18 -29.75 0.44 -3.91
N VAL A 19 -30.03 0.53 -2.61
CA VAL A 19 -29.59 -0.40 -1.57
C VAL A 19 -30.25 -1.76 -1.81
N ILE A 20 -29.48 -2.75 -2.30
CA ILE A 20 -29.93 -4.14 -2.46
C ILE A 20 -29.46 -4.97 -1.25
N HIS A 21 -29.60 -4.43 -0.02
CA HIS A 21 -29.26 -5.18 1.18
C HIS A 21 -30.24 -4.93 2.33
N ASN A 22 -30.26 -5.87 3.28
CA ASN A 22 -31.08 -5.76 4.49
C ASN A 22 -30.65 -4.55 5.31
N LYS A 23 -31.62 -3.80 5.86
CA LYS A 23 -31.31 -2.71 6.79
C LYS A 23 -30.72 -3.29 8.08
N ILE A 24 -29.67 -2.65 8.59
CA ILE A 24 -29.07 -3.00 9.88
C ILE A 24 -30.09 -2.71 10.98
N THR A 25 -30.42 -3.71 11.79
CA THR A 25 -31.34 -3.58 12.92
C THR A 25 -30.60 -3.30 14.23
N ALA A 26 -31.31 -2.87 15.28
CA ALA A 26 -30.72 -2.70 16.61
C ALA A 26 -30.13 -4.01 17.16
N THR A 27 -30.78 -5.15 16.88
CA THR A 27 -30.26 -6.47 17.26
C THR A 27 -28.97 -6.82 16.51
N ASP A 28 -28.84 -6.43 15.24
CA ASP A 28 -27.61 -6.63 14.47
C ASP A 28 -26.46 -5.80 15.09
N TYR A 29 -26.74 -4.55 15.49
CA TYR A 29 -25.78 -3.71 16.20
C TYR A 29 -25.34 -4.34 17.54
N GLU A 30 -26.27 -4.83 18.36
CA GLU A 30 -25.95 -5.49 19.63
C GLU A 30 -25.10 -6.75 19.44
N ARG A 31 -25.37 -7.55 18.40
CA ARG A 31 -24.56 -8.73 18.07
C ARG A 31 -23.15 -8.35 17.65
N LEU A 32 -22.98 -7.31 16.84
CA LEU A 32 -21.67 -6.80 16.42
C LEU A 32 -20.91 -6.20 17.61
N LEU A 33 -21.61 -5.49 18.48
CA LEU A 33 -21.07 -4.96 19.73
C LEU A 33 -20.58 -6.10 20.64
N ALA A 34 -21.36 -7.18 20.79
CA ALA A 34 -20.96 -8.36 21.55
C ALA A 34 -19.74 -9.07 20.94
N ALA A 35 -19.64 -9.15 19.60
CA ALA A 35 -18.47 -9.67 18.91
C ALA A 35 -17.21 -8.83 19.17
N CYS A 36 -17.37 -7.51 19.37
CA CYS A 36 -16.34 -6.58 19.80
C CYS A 36 -16.28 -6.40 21.33
N ALA A 37 -16.48 -7.47 22.11
CA ALA A 37 -16.36 -7.46 23.57
C ALA A 37 -17.17 -6.35 24.29
N ASN A 38 -18.28 -5.94 23.70
CA ASN A 38 -19.15 -4.84 24.15
C ASN A 38 -18.52 -3.45 24.18
N ASP A 39 -17.46 -3.22 23.40
CA ASP A 39 -16.78 -1.95 23.31
C ASP A 39 -17.42 -1.02 22.26
N LYS A 40 -18.17 -0.02 22.73
CA LYS A 40 -18.85 0.96 21.87
C LYS A 40 -17.87 1.82 21.06
N ALA A 41 -16.62 1.99 21.52
CA ALA A 41 -15.62 2.73 20.76
C ALA A 41 -15.11 1.97 19.52
N ARG A 42 -15.56 0.72 19.34
CA ARG A 42 -15.20 -0.16 18.22
C ARG A 42 -16.37 -0.46 17.28
N VAL A 43 -17.59 -0.09 17.63
CA VAL A 43 -18.80 -0.29 16.81
C VAL A 43 -19.57 1.01 16.76
N LEU A 44 -19.32 1.80 15.73
CA LEU A 44 -19.80 3.18 15.62
C LEU A 44 -20.89 3.28 14.56
N GLY A 45 -22.05 3.82 14.94
CA GLY A 45 -23.17 4.03 14.01
C GLY A 45 -24.39 4.72 14.61
N GLY A 46 -25.15 5.39 13.75
CA GLY A 46 -26.40 6.05 14.12
C GLY A 46 -26.24 7.46 14.69
N ALA A 47 -27.36 8.14 14.91
CA ALA A 47 -27.40 9.57 15.26
C ALA A 47 -26.93 9.91 16.70
N ASN A 48 -26.74 8.90 17.56
CA ASN A 48 -26.41 9.08 18.98
C ASN A 48 -24.92 8.86 19.31
N ASP A 49 -24.08 8.61 18.30
CA ASP A 49 -22.64 8.51 18.47
C ASP A 49 -21.99 9.84 18.07
N ASP A 50 -21.41 10.56 19.05
CA ASP A 50 -20.78 11.87 18.82
C ASP A 50 -19.64 11.81 17.78
N LEU A 51 -19.01 10.64 17.64
CA LEU A 51 -17.94 10.38 16.66
C LEU A 51 -18.46 9.95 15.29
N TRP A 52 -19.74 9.61 15.16
CA TRP A 52 -20.27 8.98 13.95
C TRP A 52 -20.15 9.89 12.72
N ALA A 53 -20.40 11.19 12.86
CA ALA A 53 -20.28 12.12 11.73
C ALA A 53 -18.86 12.13 11.13
N ALA A 54 -17.83 12.16 11.99
CA ALA A 54 -16.44 12.13 11.57
C ALA A 54 -16.05 10.77 10.98
N GLU A 55 -16.46 9.68 11.61
CA GLU A 55 -16.14 8.32 11.17
C GLU A 55 -16.85 7.93 9.87
N LYS A 56 -18.09 8.39 9.68
CA LYS A 56 -18.86 8.23 8.45
C LYS A 56 -18.18 8.95 7.28
N TYR A 57 -17.73 10.19 7.49
CA TYR A 57 -16.98 10.95 6.47
C TYR A 57 -15.63 10.32 6.16
N LYS A 58 -14.85 9.97 7.19
CA LYS A 58 -13.54 9.31 7.04
C LYS A 58 -13.61 8.02 6.22
N HIS A 59 -14.74 7.31 6.26
CA HIS A 59 -14.97 6.07 5.53
C HIS A 59 -15.85 6.23 4.27
N SER A 60 -16.18 7.46 3.87
CA SER A 60 -16.94 7.69 2.64
C SER A 60 -16.08 7.75 1.39
N HIS A 61 -14.77 7.95 1.55
CA HIS A 61 -13.83 8.21 0.48
C HIS A 61 -12.47 7.55 0.75
N ASP A 62 -11.65 7.46 -0.29
CA ASP A 62 -10.23 7.10 -0.22
C ASP A 62 -9.38 8.18 -0.93
N ALA A 63 -8.21 7.83 -1.46
CA ALA A 63 -7.36 8.76 -2.19
C ALA A 63 -7.65 8.81 -3.70
N SER A 64 -8.71 8.12 -4.15
CA SER A 64 -9.18 8.13 -5.54
C SER A 64 -10.03 9.36 -5.87
N TYR A 65 -10.42 9.45 -7.15
CA TYR A 65 -11.36 10.45 -7.67
C TYR A 65 -12.81 9.93 -7.72
N HIS A 66 -13.07 8.72 -7.21
CA HIS A 66 -14.39 8.09 -7.30
C HIS A 66 -15.41 8.77 -6.39
N GLU A 67 -16.70 8.58 -6.73
CA GLU A 67 -17.80 9.16 -5.98
C GLU A 67 -17.87 8.59 -4.56
N GLU A 68 -18.06 9.48 -3.58
CA GLU A 68 -18.14 9.09 -2.18
C GLU A 68 -19.42 8.31 -1.87
N ALA A 69 -19.32 7.30 -1.01
CA ALA A 69 -20.47 6.56 -0.49
C ALA A 69 -20.28 6.24 0.99
N ALA A 70 -21.31 6.44 1.80
CA ALA A 70 -21.18 6.32 3.25
C ALA A 70 -21.62 4.95 3.80
N PRO A 71 -20.90 4.40 4.79
CA PRO A 71 -21.33 3.19 5.48
C PRO A 71 -22.52 3.47 6.41
N ASP A 72 -23.20 2.38 6.80
CA ASP A 72 -24.23 2.41 7.85
C ASP A 72 -23.64 2.18 9.24
N LEU A 73 -22.51 1.46 9.31
CA LEU A 73 -21.80 1.12 10.52
C LEU A 73 -20.30 0.97 10.25
N VAL A 74 -19.45 1.38 11.19
CA VAL A 74 -18.01 1.11 11.17
C VAL A 74 -17.65 0.22 12.35
N VAL A 75 -16.90 -0.86 12.07
CA VAL A 75 -16.48 -1.86 13.06
C VAL A 75 -14.97 -2.01 13.07
N TYR A 76 -14.37 -2.00 14.26
CA TYR A 76 -12.93 -2.10 14.50
C TYR A 76 -12.56 -3.39 15.25
N PRO A 77 -12.30 -4.51 14.54
CA PRO A 77 -11.79 -5.72 15.16
C PRO A 77 -10.34 -5.54 15.64
N LEU A 78 -9.96 -6.32 16.65
CA LEU A 78 -8.60 -6.40 17.19
C LEU A 78 -7.96 -7.78 16.97
N THR A 79 -8.76 -8.80 16.67
CA THR A 79 -8.29 -10.18 16.46
C THR A 79 -8.96 -10.85 15.26
N THR A 80 -8.36 -11.96 14.82
CA THR A 80 -8.94 -12.79 13.76
C THR A 80 -10.27 -13.40 14.19
N GLU A 81 -10.42 -13.74 15.47
CA GLU A 81 -11.62 -14.34 16.04
C GLU A 81 -12.77 -13.33 16.09
N GLU A 82 -12.51 -12.08 16.44
CA GLU A 82 -13.52 -11.01 16.35
C GLU A 82 -13.94 -10.78 14.90
N THR A 83 -12.97 -10.72 13.98
CA THR A 83 -13.24 -10.57 12.53
C THR A 83 -14.11 -11.72 12.01
N SER A 84 -13.81 -12.96 12.41
CA SER A 84 -14.59 -14.16 12.10
C SER A 84 -16.04 -14.05 12.58
N ALA A 85 -16.26 -13.64 13.82
CA ALA A 85 -17.59 -13.45 14.38
C ALA A 85 -18.39 -12.36 13.64
N ILE A 86 -17.75 -11.22 13.33
CA ILE A 86 -18.37 -10.12 12.58
C ILE A 86 -18.79 -10.58 11.18
N MET A 87 -17.90 -11.26 10.45
CA MET A 87 -18.19 -11.77 9.11
C MET A 87 -19.35 -12.77 9.14
N ALA A 88 -19.37 -13.70 10.10
CA ALA A 88 -20.45 -14.67 10.26
C ALA A 88 -21.82 -13.99 10.50
N ILE A 89 -21.88 -12.95 11.35
CA ILE A 89 -23.09 -12.17 11.59
C ILE A 89 -23.55 -11.47 10.31
N CYS A 90 -22.62 -10.82 9.59
CA CYS A 90 -22.94 -10.12 8.34
C CYS A 90 -23.43 -11.09 7.25
N HIS A 91 -22.84 -12.28 7.16
CA HIS A 91 -23.24 -13.31 6.21
C HIS A 91 -24.63 -13.87 6.49
N GLU A 92 -24.94 -14.20 7.74
CA GLU A 92 -26.28 -14.66 8.16
C GLU A 92 -27.37 -13.64 7.79
N ARG A 93 -27.03 -12.35 7.88
CA ARG A 93 -27.96 -11.24 7.67
C ARG A 93 -27.94 -10.68 6.26
N GLY A 94 -27.05 -11.14 5.39
CA GLY A 94 -26.88 -10.58 4.04
C GLY A 94 -26.50 -9.09 4.06
N LEU A 95 -25.65 -8.69 5.01
CA LEU A 95 -25.11 -7.33 5.10
C LEU A 95 -23.82 -7.24 4.27
N PRO A 96 -23.67 -6.23 3.38
CA PRO A 96 -22.43 -6.02 2.66
C PRO A 96 -21.36 -5.55 3.63
N VAL A 97 -20.14 -6.06 3.41
CA VAL A 97 -18.96 -5.71 4.20
C VAL A 97 -17.91 -5.12 3.27
N THR A 98 -17.40 -3.94 3.61
CA THR A 98 -16.29 -3.29 2.91
C THR A 98 -15.08 -3.26 3.82
N ALA A 99 -13.98 -3.89 3.41
CA ALA A 99 -12.74 -3.88 4.19
C ALA A 99 -12.02 -2.53 4.05
N SER A 100 -11.53 -2.00 5.17
CA SER A 100 -10.77 -0.76 5.20
C SER A 100 -9.48 -0.92 6.00
N GLY A 101 -8.43 -0.25 5.54
CA GLY A 101 -7.14 -0.13 6.22
C GLY A 101 -6.73 1.33 6.32
N ALA A 102 -5.59 1.69 5.72
CA ALA A 102 -5.09 3.06 5.70
C ALA A 102 -5.83 4.00 4.72
N ARG A 103 -6.66 3.46 3.81
CA ARG A 103 -7.44 4.20 2.79
C ARG A 103 -6.58 5.05 1.83
N THR A 104 -5.41 4.55 1.47
CA THR A 104 -4.52 5.17 0.46
C THR A 104 -4.71 4.61 -0.95
N GLY A 105 -5.77 3.81 -1.16
CA GLY A 105 -6.11 3.25 -2.47
C GLY A 105 -6.54 4.34 -3.46
N LEU A 106 -6.35 4.07 -4.75
CA LEU A 106 -6.64 5.00 -5.84
C LEU A 106 -7.79 4.54 -6.76
N GLU A 107 -8.38 3.38 -6.48
CA GLU A 107 -9.40 2.74 -7.32
C GLU A 107 -10.75 2.57 -6.60
N GLY A 108 -10.94 3.18 -5.42
CA GLY A 108 -12.23 3.16 -4.72
C GLY A 108 -12.51 1.86 -3.96
N GLY A 109 -11.55 0.94 -3.85
CA GLY A 109 -11.76 -0.40 -3.29
C GLY A 109 -12.20 -0.45 -1.81
N CYS A 110 -11.99 0.62 -1.05
CA CYS A 110 -12.49 0.74 0.33
C CYS A 110 -13.70 1.69 0.48
N ILE A 111 -14.29 2.14 -0.62
CA ILE A 111 -15.52 2.96 -0.60
C ILE A 111 -16.74 2.03 -0.49
N PRO A 112 -17.58 2.15 0.56
CA PRO A 112 -18.74 1.29 0.76
C PRO A 112 -19.90 1.72 -0.14
N VAL A 113 -19.78 1.45 -1.45
CA VAL A 113 -20.78 1.83 -2.47
C VAL A 113 -22.18 1.32 -2.16
N GLN A 114 -22.30 0.12 -1.57
CA GLN A 114 -23.59 -0.43 -1.16
C GLN A 114 -24.02 0.02 0.24
N GLY A 115 -23.21 0.75 1.00
CA GLY A 115 -23.40 0.99 2.43
C GLY A 115 -23.05 -0.24 3.27
N GLY A 116 -23.83 -0.51 4.32
CA GLY A 116 -23.61 -1.64 5.21
C GLY A 116 -22.46 -1.43 6.20
N VAL A 117 -21.66 -2.47 6.41
CA VAL A 117 -20.62 -2.50 7.43
C VAL A 117 -19.25 -2.23 6.81
N THR A 118 -18.60 -1.14 7.22
CA THR A 118 -17.17 -0.97 6.97
C THR A 118 -16.38 -1.62 8.09
N LEU A 119 -15.52 -2.57 7.73
CA LEU A 119 -14.63 -3.28 8.65
C LEU A 119 -13.24 -2.64 8.59
N ASP A 120 -12.94 -1.77 9.56
CA ASP A 120 -11.65 -1.08 9.63
C ASP A 120 -10.64 -1.89 10.46
N LEU A 121 -9.66 -2.44 9.75
CA LEU A 121 -8.60 -3.31 10.28
C LEU A 121 -7.39 -2.54 10.83
N SER A 122 -7.40 -1.20 10.80
CA SER A 122 -6.25 -0.36 11.22
C SER A 122 -5.85 -0.57 12.68
N ARG A 123 -6.76 -1.01 13.55
CA ARG A 123 -6.46 -1.32 14.96
C ARG A 123 -5.84 -2.71 15.16
N MET A 124 -5.81 -3.56 14.14
CA MET A 124 -5.07 -4.82 14.14
C MET A 124 -3.60 -4.55 13.75
N ASN A 125 -2.85 -3.87 14.62
CA ASN A 125 -1.52 -3.33 14.30
C ASN A 125 -0.36 -3.98 15.10
N LYS A 126 -0.57 -5.19 15.64
CA LYS A 126 0.45 -5.87 16.45
C LYS A 126 1.39 -6.74 15.62
N ILE A 127 2.66 -6.75 16.02
CA ILE A 127 3.62 -7.79 15.65
C ILE A 127 3.36 -9.00 16.55
N LEU A 128 3.12 -10.16 15.95
CA LEU A 128 2.72 -11.37 16.67
C LEU A 128 3.93 -12.26 16.98
N GLU A 129 4.74 -12.56 15.98
CA GLU A 129 5.89 -13.46 16.11
C GLU A 129 7.05 -13.01 15.21
N HIS A 130 8.28 -13.13 15.68
CA HIS A 130 9.49 -12.90 14.89
C HIS A 130 10.33 -14.17 14.86
N HIS A 131 10.54 -14.72 13.67
CA HIS A 131 11.33 -15.91 13.41
C HIS A 131 12.68 -15.50 12.81
N GLU A 132 13.60 -15.08 13.67
CA GLU A 132 14.91 -14.53 13.27
C GLU A 132 15.71 -15.50 12.39
N ALA A 133 15.74 -16.79 12.75
CA ALA A 133 16.45 -17.82 11.99
C ALA A 133 15.89 -18.03 10.57
N ASP A 134 14.60 -17.75 10.36
CA ASP A 134 13.93 -17.88 9.07
C ASP A 134 13.85 -16.54 8.31
N ALA A 135 14.32 -15.43 8.91
CA ALA A 135 14.11 -14.07 8.44
C ALA A 135 12.62 -13.74 8.19
N GLN A 136 11.71 -14.28 9.02
CA GLN A 136 10.26 -14.10 8.86
C GLN A 136 9.66 -13.35 10.04
N VAL A 137 8.60 -12.58 9.79
CA VAL A 137 7.81 -11.95 10.84
C VAL A 137 6.32 -12.15 10.57
N THR A 138 5.57 -12.58 11.58
CA THR A 138 4.12 -12.68 11.55
C THR A 138 3.52 -11.46 12.23
N VAL A 139 2.67 -10.74 11.51
CA VAL A 139 2.08 -9.46 11.92
C VAL A 139 0.60 -9.42 11.61
N GLN A 140 -0.13 -8.55 12.31
CA GLN A 140 -1.50 -8.24 11.96
C GLN A 140 -1.57 -7.30 10.74
N CYS A 141 -2.67 -7.40 9.99
CA CYS A 141 -2.88 -6.72 8.71
C CYS A 141 -2.88 -5.17 8.78
N GLY A 142 -3.22 -4.59 9.92
CA GLY A 142 -3.31 -3.15 10.14
C GLY A 142 -1.98 -2.47 10.45
N ILE A 143 -0.89 -3.21 10.61
CA ILE A 143 0.43 -2.61 10.87
C ILE A 143 0.86 -1.72 9.69
N MET A 144 1.40 -0.54 9.99
CA MET A 144 1.83 0.41 8.97
C MET A 144 3.23 0.05 8.46
N LYS A 145 3.52 0.43 7.21
CA LYS A 145 4.85 0.30 6.61
C LYS A 145 5.95 0.89 7.51
N LYS A 146 5.76 2.10 8.02
CA LYS A 146 6.73 2.77 8.91
C LYS A 146 7.05 1.92 10.13
N ASP A 147 6.04 1.43 10.84
CA ASP A 147 6.23 0.62 12.06
C ASP A 147 6.99 -0.69 11.75
N MET A 148 6.69 -1.31 10.60
CA MET A 148 7.41 -2.48 10.11
C MET A 148 8.87 -2.18 9.78
N GLN A 149 9.13 -1.03 9.16
CA GLN A 149 10.48 -0.60 8.81
C GLN A 149 11.31 -0.30 10.06
N GLU A 150 10.73 0.35 11.07
CA GLU A 150 11.35 0.60 12.38
C GLU A 150 11.69 -0.73 13.06
N PHE A 151 10.72 -1.63 13.18
CA PHE A 151 10.93 -2.96 13.76
C PHE A 151 12.03 -3.76 13.05
N ALA A 152 12.01 -3.79 11.71
CA ALA A 152 13.03 -4.49 10.93
C ALA A 152 14.42 -3.88 11.18
N SER A 153 14.51 -2.55 11.21
CA SER A 153 15.77 -1.83 11.39
C SER A 153 16.40 -2.09 12.76
N GLU A 154 15.61 -2.20 13.83
CA GLU A 154 16.08 -2.58 15.17
C GLU A 154 16.72 -3.98 15.21
N LYS A 155 16.32 -4.86 14.29
CA LYS A 155 16.84 -6.23 14.17
C LYS A 155 17.97 -6.35 13.14
N GLY A 156 18.45 -5.23 12.58
CA GLY A 156 19.44 -5.24 11.50
C GLY A 156 18.89 -5.77 10.17
N MET A 157 17.56 -5.85 10.06
CA MET A 157 16.84 -6.30 8.88
C MET A 157 16.21 -5.10 8.15
N PHE A 158 15.57 -5.37 7.02
CA PHE A 158 15.02 -4.40 6.10
C PHE A 158 13.71 -4.93 5.52
N PHE A 159 12.67 -4.12 5.61
CA PHE A 159 11.40 -4.40 4.96
C PHE A 159 11.40 -3.77 3.57
N ALA A 160 11.43 -4.61 2.53
CA ALA A 160 11.74 -4.14 1.18
C ALA A 160 10.56 -3.54 0.40
N MET A 161 9.39 -3.40 1.01
CA MET A 161 8.21 -2.89 0.33
C MET A 161 8.07 -1.38 0.47
N ASP A 162 8.13 -0.67 -0.67
CA ASP A 162 7.98 0.79 -0.71
C ASP A 162 7.13 1.25 -1.92
N PRO A 163 5.79 1.17 -1.82
CA PRO A 163 4.87 1.60 -2.88
C PRO A 163 4.65 3.12 -2.95
N GLY A 164 5.40 3.93 -2.20
CA GLY A 164 5.32 5.39 -2.26
C GLY A 164 4.18 6.02 -1.44
N SER A 165 3.19 5.24 -1.00
CA SER A 165 2.20 5.62 0.01
C SER A 165 2.51 4.97 1.37
N GLU A 166 2.15 5.62 2.47
CA GLU A 166 2.14 4.98 3.79
C GLU A 166 0.84 4.22 3.98
N ALA A 167 0.85 2.91 3.68
CA ALA A 167 -0.32 2.04 3.88
C ALA A 167 -0.04 0.87 4.82
N SER A 168 -1.12 0.16 5.17
CA SER A 168 -1.05 -1.05 5.98
C SER A 168 -0.58 -2.26 5.16
N ILE A 169 0.12 -3.19 5.81
CA ILE A 169 0.66 -4.40 5.15
C ILE A 169 -0.46 -5.29 4.59
N GLY A 170 -1.60 -5.35 5.26
CA GLY A 170 -2.80 -6.03 4.76
C GLY A 170 -3.35 -5.38 3.50
N GLY A 171 -3.34 -4.04 3.43
CA GLY A 171 -3.68 -3.30 2.22
C GLY A 171 -2.75 -3.67 1.07
N TYR A 172 -1.44 -3.70 1.31
CA TYR A 172 -0.45 -4.10 0.29
C TYR A 172 -0.69 -5.51 -0.25
N ALA A 173 -0.97 -6.48 0.62
CA ALA A 173 -1.29 -7.83 0.16
C ALA A 173 -2.64 -7.88 -0.57
N SER A 174 -3.66 -7.19 -0.07
CA SER A 174 -4.99 -7.18 -0.66
C SER A 174 -5.00 -6.61 -2.07
N THR A 175 -4.24 -5.54 -2.33
CA THR A 175 -4.11 -4.93 -3.68
C THR A 175 -3.01 -5.57 -4.53
N GLY A 176 -2.23 -6.51 -3.98
CA GLY A 176 -1.07 -7.07 -4.67
C GLY A 176 -0.01 -6.00 -5.00
N ALA A 177 0.17 -5.04 -4.09
CA ALA A 177 0.99 -3.85 -4.31
C ALA A 177 2.42 -4.18 -4.76
N SER A 178 2.90 -3.38 -5.69
CA SER A 178 4.31 -3.29 -6.09
C SER A 178 4.85 -1.91 -5.74
N GLY A 179 6.08 -1.85 -5.25
CA GLY A 179 6.79 -0.59 -5.03
C GLY A 179 8.01 -0.41 -5.92
N THR A 180 8.57 0.80 -5.90
CA THR A 180 9.76 1.18 -6.68
C THR A 180 10.99 0.31 -6.35
N LEU A 181 11.05 -0.13 -5.10
CA LEU A 181 12.07 -1.01 -4.51
C LEU A 181 11.85 -2.49 -4.82
N CYS A 182 10.61 -2.86 -5.15
CA CYS A 182 10.15 -4.24 -5.20
C CYS A 182 10.46 -4.92 -6.53
N THR A 183 10.45 -4.19 -7.63
CA THR A 183 10.45 -4.81 -8.97
C THR A 183 11.82 -5.27 -9.44
N ALA A 184 12.91 -4.66 -8.98
CA ALA A 184 14.25 -4.95 -9.50
C ALA A 184 15.05 -5.96 -8.66
N LYS A 185 14.94 -5.93 -7.33
CA LYS A 185 15.76 -6.77 -6.43
C LYS A 185 14.99 -7.65 -5.46
N TYR A 186 13.97 -7.12 -4.80
CA TYR A 186 13.37 -7.74 -3.62
C TYR A 186 12.07 -8.50 -3.88
N GLY A 187 11.53 -8.43 -5.09
CA GLY A 187 10.23 -8.99 -5.44
C GLY A 187 9.05 -8.13 -4.93
N THR A 188 7.86 -8.46 -5.42
CA THR A 188 6.58 -7.82 -5.05
C THR A 188 6.03 -8.37 -3.73
N MET A 189 4.85 -7.92 -3.29
CA MET A 189 4.16 -8.58 -2.17
C MET A 189 3.94 -10.07 -2.42
N ARG A 190 3.76 -10.50 -3.68
CA ARG A 190 3.56 -11.91 -4.05
C ARG A 190 4.75 -12.77 -3.66
N ASP A 191 5.95 -12.20 -3.78
CA ASP A 191 7.20 -12.88 -3.50
C ASP A 191 7.56 -12.82 -1.99
N ASN A 192 7.17 -11.73 -1.31
CA ASN A 192 7.54 -11.48 0.08
C ASN A 192 6.55 -12.05 1.12
N VAL A 193 5.29 -12.31 0.75
CA VAL A 193 4.33 -12.92 1.67
C VAL A 193 4.52 -14.42 1.72
N ILE A 194 4.91 -14.92 2.89
CA ILE A 194 5.08 -16.34 3.15
C ILE A 194 3.75 -17.01 3.42
N ARG A 195 2.84 -16.44 4.20
CA ARG A 195 1.49 -16.99 4.39
C ARG A 195 0.57 -15.89 4.89
N MET A 196 -0.72 -16.10 4.74
CA MET A 196 -1.72 -15.19 5.27
C MET A 196 -2.83 -15.97 5.97
N ARG A 197 -3.40 -15.38 7.02
CA ARG A 197 -4.60 -15.85 7.67
C ARG A 197 -5.77 -15.08 7.09
N VAL A 198 -6.75 -15.81 6.57
CA VAL A 198 -7.91 -15.25 5.88
C VAL A 198 -9.19 -15.65 6.60
N VAL A 199 -10.11 -14.70 6.73
CA VAL A 199 -11.48 -14.89 7.18
C VAL A 199 -12.40 -14.85 5.96
N LEU A 200 -13.12 -15.94 5.73
CA LEU A 200 -14.10 -16.03 4.65
C LEU A 200 -15.41 -15.30 5.01
N PRO A 201 -16.29 -15.04 4.02
CA PRO A 201 -17.57 -14.39 4.27
C PRO A 201 -18.41 -15.08 5.35
N ASP A 202 -18.42 -16.41 5.39
CA ASP A 202 -19.15 -17.19 6.39
C ASP A 202 -18.49 -17.23 7.78
N GLY A 203 -17.37 -16.53 7.96
CA GLY A 203 -16.60 -16.47 9.20
C GLY A 203 -15.58 -17.59 9.37
N ARG A 204 -15.50 -18.59 8.47
CA ARG A 204 -14.44 -19.61 8.57
C ARG A 204 -13.07 -18.97 8.40
N THR A 205 -12.08 -19.49 9.13
CA THR A 205 -10.70 -18.99 9.08
C THR A 205 -9.75 -20.10 8.69
N PHE A 206 -8.71 -19.76 7.92
CA PHE A 206 -7.67 -20.71 7.56
C PHE A 206 -6.35 -20.00 7.24
N TRP A 207 -5.26 -20.75 7.29
CA TRP A 207 -3.96 -20.35 6.78
C TRP A 207 -3.82 -20.79 5.34
N THR A 208 -3.42 -19.88 4.46
CA THR A 208 -3.23 -20.17 3.03
C THR A 208 -2.13 -21.19 2.75
N ARG A 209 -1.04 -21.18 3.53
CA ARG A 209 0.03 -22.18 3.48
C ARG A 209 0.85 -22.25 4.78
N GLN A 210 1.73 -23.24 4.86
CA GLN A 210 2.74 -23.37 5.92
C GLN A 210 3.88 -22.34 5.76
N ARG A 211 4.70 -22.14 6.79
CA ARG A 211 5.81 -21.15 6.78
C ARG A 211 7.02 -21.53 5.90
N ALA A 212 7.04 -22.73 5.34
CA ALA A 212 8.14 -23.16 4.48
C ALA A 212 8.22 -22.30 3.22
N ILE A 213 9.42 -21.77 2.92
CA ILE A 213 9.67 -20.93 1.73
C ILE A 213 9.36 -21.72 0.45
N LYS A 214 9.75 -23.00 0.41
CA LYS A 214 9.44 -23.92 -0.68
C LYS A 214 8.38 -24.90 -0.21
N SER A 215 7.22 -24.87 -0.86
CA SER A 215 6.14 -25.83 -0.66
C SER A 215 5.51 -26.19 -1.98
N SER A 216 5.24 -27.48 -2.19
CA SER A 216 4.43 -28.01 -3.28
C SER A 216 3.23 -28.81 -2.74
N ALA A 217 2.84 -28.52 -1.50
CA ALA A 217 1.75 -29.21 -0.82
C ALA A 217 0.40 -28.55 -1.18
N GLY A 218 -0.21 -29.00 -2.27
CA GLY A 218 -1.53 -28.56 -2.71
C GLY A 218 -1.53 -27.26 -3.52
N TYR A 219 -2.67 -26.58 -3.54
CA TYR A 219 -2.88 -25.35 -4.32
C TYR A 219 -2.21 -24.13 -3.67
N ASP A 220 -1.75 -23.20 -4.50
CA ASP A 220 -1.18 -21.94 -4.04
C ASP A 220 -2.30 -20.94 -3.70
N LEU A 221 -2.82 -21.05 -2.47
CA LEU A 221 -3.85 -20.15 -1.98
C LEU A 221 -3.30 -18.74 -1.67
N ASN A 222 -1.99 -18.54 -1.50
CA ASN A 222 -1.44 -17.19 -1.32
C ASN A 222 -1.77 -16.32 -2.53
N HIS A 223 -1.49 -16.83 -3.73
CA HIS A 223 -1.74 -16.09 -4.96
C HIS A 223 -3.22 -15.96 -5.33
N LEU A 224 -4.08 -16.83 -4.79
CA LEU A 224 -5.53 -16.69 -4.96
C LEU A 224 -6.09 -15.49 -4.19
N PHE A 225 -5.64 -15.25 -2.96
CA PHE A 225 -6.16 -14.19 -2.10
C PHE A 225 -5.44 -12.85 -2.27
N MET A 226 -4.25 -12.84 -2.86
CA MET A 226 -3.49 -11.63 -3.10
C MET A 226 -3.98 -10.88 -4.36
N GLY A 227 -4.21 -9.57 -4.24
CA GLY A 227 -4.77 -8.77 -5.34
C GLY A 227 -6.28 -8.94 -5.51
N THR A 228 -6.98 -9.47 -4.50
CA THR A 228 -8.45 -9.64 -4.53
C THR A 228 -9.19 -8.43 -3.98
N GLU A 229 -8.47 -7.46 -3.41
CA GLU A 229 -9.03 -6.22 -2.86
C GLU A 229 -10.11 -6.48 -1.79
N GLY A 230 -10.00 -7.60 -1.08
CA GLY A 230 -10.94 -8.00 -0.02
C GLY A 230 -12.21 -8.70 -0.51
N SER A 231 -12.37 -8.91 -1.83
CA SER A 231 -13.57 -9.52 -2.41
C SER A 231 -13.77 -11.01 -2.08
N LEU A 232 -12.68 -11.76 -1.92
CA LEU A 232 -12.73 -13.21 -1.60
C LEU A 232 -12.71 -13.49 -0.09
N GLY A 233 -12.26 -12.54 0.72
CA GLY A 233 -12.11 -12.70 2.16
C GLY A 233 -11.22 -11.62 2.77
N ILE A 234 -11.21 -11.57 4.10
CA ILE A 234 -10.50 -10.57 4.88
C ILE A 234 -9.16 -11.14 5.36
N ILE A 235 -8.05 -10.51 4.96
CA ILE A 235 -6.72 -10.85 5.44
C ILE A 235 -6.52 -10.23 6.82
N THR A 236 -6.32 -11.05 7.86
CA THR A 236 -6.17 -10.57 9.25
C THR A 236 -4.73 -10.61 9.74
N GLU A 237 -3.95 -11.59 9.31
CA GLU A 237 -2.55 -11.79 9.71
C GLU A 237 -1.70 -12.16 8.48
N LEU A 238 -0.45 -11.70 8.45
CA LEU A 238 0.51 -11.99 7.39
C LEU A 238 1.83 -12.42 7.99
N CYS A 239 2.43 -13.45 7.41
CA CYS A 239 3.82 -13.80 7.62
C CYS A 239 4.61 -13.31 6.41
N ILE A 240 5.57 -12.43 6.62
CA ILE A 240 6.34 -11.78 5.56
C ILE A 240 7.84 -12.02 5.74
N LEU A 241 8.55 -12.05 4.62
CA LEU A 241 10.00 -12.16 4.57
C LEU A 241 10.65 -10.80 4.84
N LEU A 242 11.68 -10.80 5.67
CA LEU A 242 12.57 -9.66 5.91
C LEU A 242 13.88 -9.89 5.15
N HIS A 243 14.48 -8.80 4.67
CA HIS A 243 15.76 -8.83 3.98
C HIS A 243 16.87 -8.30 4.89
N PRO A 244 18.13 -8.69 4.69
CA PRO A 244 19.23 -8.05 5.40
C PRO A 244 19.30 -6.55 5.06
N LYS A 245 19.62 -5.72 6.05
CA LYS A 245 19.83 -4.29 5.81
C LYS A 245 21.01 -4.09 4.83
N PRO A 246 20.82 -3.35 3.72
CA PRO A 246 21.92 -3.04 2.80
C PRO A 246 23.02 -2.26 3.53
N ALA A 247 24.27 -2.67 3.30
CA ALA A 247 25.44 -1.98 3.88
C ALA A 247 25.74 -0.66 3.15
N SER A 248 25.33 -0.56 1.88
CA SER A 248 25.48 0.63 1.05
C SER A 248 24.29 0.81 0.11
N MET A 249 23.91 2.07 -0.11
CA MET A 249 22.88 2.48 -1.06
C MET A 249 23.43 3.61 -1.92
N VAL A 250 23.52 3.39 -3.24
CA VAL A 250 24.09 4.36 -4.20
C VAL A 250 23.01 4.77 -5.18
N GLY A 251 22.80 6.06 -5.37
CA GLY A 251 21.86 6.59 -6.35
C GLY A 251 22.55 6.94 -7.68
N ALA A 252 21.81 6.93 -8.78
CA ALA A 252 22.28 7.51 -10.03
C ALA A 252 21.12 8.08 -10.87
N VAL A 253 21.43 9.02 -11.75
CA VAL A 253 20.48 9.65 -12.67
C VAL A 253 21.06 9.62 -14.07
N ALA A 254 20.26 9.19 -15.04
CA ALA A 254 20.60 9.24 -16.46
C ALA A 254 19.55 10.06 -17.23
N VAL A 255 20.00 11.06 -17.97
CA VAL A 255 19.15 11.95 -18.77
C VAL A 255 19.24 11.55 -20.24
N PHE A 256 18.11 11.41 -20.91
CA PHE A 256 18.03 10.95 -22.30
C PHE A 256 17.35 11.99 -23.18
N PRO A 257 17.75 12.12 -24.46
CA PRO A 257 17.14 13.08 -25.36
C PRO A 257 15.72 12.67 -25.78
N THR A 258 15.39 11.36 -25.77
CA THR A 258 14.04 10.87 -26.09
C THR A 258 13.65 9.67 -25.22
N LEU A 259 12.35 9.44 -25.09
CA LEU A 259 11.80 8.30 -24.36
C LEU A 259 12.24 6.96 -24.99
N ARG A 260 12.45 6.94 -26.31
CA ARG A 260 12.91 5.75 -27.03
C ARG A 260 14.35 5.38 -26.65
N HIS A 261 15.22 6.36 -26.43
CA HIS A 261 16.58 6.13 -25.96
C HIS A 261 16.58 5.57 -24.53
N ALA A 262 15.79 6.18 -23.64
CA ALA A 262 15.61 5.68 -22.29
C ALA A 262 15.09 4.23 -22.26
N ALA A 263 14.08 3.90 -23.07
CA ALA A 263 13.53 2.54 -23.16
C ALA A 263 14.58 1.51 -23.64
N LYS A 264 15.41 1.86 -24.63
CA LYS A 264 16.50 0.98 -25.08
C LYS A 264 17.52 0.71 -23.98
N ALA A 265 17.88 1.73 -23.20
CA ALA A 265 18.79 1.58 -22.05
C ALA A 265 18.19 0.63 -21.01
N VAL A 266 16.91 0.79 -20.64
CA VAL A 266 16.21 -0.12 -19.71
C VAL A 266 16.26 -1.58 -20.20
N ILE A 267 16.08 -1.82 -21.50
CA ILE A 267 16.18 -3.17 -22.09
C ILE A 267 17.59 -3.75 -21.91
N LYS A 268 18.64 -2.97 -22.23
CA LYS A 268 20.04 -3.38 -22.05
C LYS A 268 20.33 -3.72 -20.57
N ILE A 269 19.90 -2.87 -19.65
CA ILE A 269 20.08 -3.03 -18.20
C ILE A 269 19.32 -4.27 -17.69
N HIS A 270 18.09 -4.49 -18.16
CA HIS A 270 17.31 -5.66 -17.79
C HIS A 270 18.00 -6.96 -18.23
N HIS A 271 18.58 -6.98 -19.43
CA HIS A 271 19.33 -8.15 -19.91
C HIS A 271 20.62 -8.41 -19.14
N SER A 272 21.26 -7.37 -18.60
CA SER A 272 22.48 -7.54 -17.81
C SER A 272 22.24 -8.02 -16.38
N ARG A 273 21.00 -7.96 -15.87
CA ARG A 273 20.56 -8.42 -14.54
C ARG A 273 21.55 -8.07 -13.40
N PRO A 274 21.86 -6.78 -13.19
CA PRO A 274 22.77 -6.37 -12.14
C PRO A 274 22.16 -6.65 -10.77
N SER A 275 22.83 -7.48 -9.95
CA SER A 275 22.28 -7.96 -8.67
C SER A 275 22.10 -6.86 -7.61
N SER A 276 22.74 -5.71 -7.77
CA SER A 276 22.58 -4.58 -6.86
C SER A 276 21.44 -3.64 -7.23
N LEU A 277 20.90 -3.69 -8.46
CA LEU A 277 19.88 -2.76 -8.91
C LEU A 277 18.58 -2.95 -8.13
N ALA A 278 18.28 -2.00 -7.24
CA ALA A 278 17.12 -2.02 -6.37
C ALA A 278 15.95 -1.20 -6.93
N ARG A 279 16.23 -0.09 -7.63
CA ARG A 279 15.21 0.77 -8.26
C ARG A 279 15.64 1.20 -9.65
N CYS A 280 14.68 1.29 -10.57
CA CYS A 280 14.87 1.78 -11.94
C CYS A 280 13.57 2.47 -12.38
N GLU A 281 13.51 3.80 -12.22
CA GLU A 281 12.29 4.59 -12.39
C GLU A 281 12.45 5.60 -13.53
N LEU A 282 11.58 5.51 -14.53
CA LEU A 282 11.58 6.40 -15.70
C LEU A 282 10.53 7.50 -15.53
N LEU A 283 10.96 8.76 -15.62
CA LEU A 283 10.09 9.92 -15.69
C LEU A 283 10.18 10.50 -17.10
N ASN A 284 9.02 10.70 -17.74
CA ASN A 284 8.96 11.40 -19.01
C ASN A 284 9.10 12.93 -18.81
N THR A 285 9.23 13.67 -19.91
CA THR A 285 9.33 15.14 -19.90
C THR A 285 8.22 15.82 -19.08
N ILE A 286 6.98 15.35 -19.19
CA ILE A 286 5.84 15.95 -18.49
C ILE A 286 5.97 15.73 -16.99
N ALA A 287 6.31 14.51 -16.56
CA ALA A 287 6.54 14.18 -15.16
C ALA A 287 7.68 15.01 -14.55
N ILE A 288 8.78 15.18 -15.27
CA ILE A 288 9.89 16.04 -14.81
C ILE A 288 9.46 17.51 -14.70
N ARG A 289 8.72 18.03 -15.68
CA ARG A 289 8.16 19.39 -15.59
C ARG A 289 7.26 19.55 -14.36
N SER A 290 6.40 18.57 -14.09
CA SER A 290 5.55 18.57 -12.89
C SER A 290 6.40 18.64 -11.63
N VAL A 291 7.44 17.81 -11.52
CA VAL A 291 8.37 17.80 -10.39
C VAL A 291 9.05 19.16 -10.21
N ASN A 292 9.58 19.77 -11.28
CA ASN A 292 10.22 21.09 -11.24
C ASN A 292 9.30 22.23 -10.77
N ASN A 293 7.98 22.09 -10.96
CA ASN A 293 7.00 23.08 -10.50
C ASN A 293 6.74 23.01 -8.99
N LEU A 294 6.99 21.86 -8.36
CA LEU A 294 6.71 21.63 -6.94
C LEU A 294 7.97 21.61 -6.07
N PHE A 295 9.08 21.13 -6.62
CA PHE A 295 10.34 20.94 -5.90
C PHE A 295 11.38 21.99 -6.28
N PRO A 296 12.28 22.39 -5.35
CA PRO A 296 13.30 23.39 -5.62
C PRO A 296 14.39 22.90 -6.60
N GLN A 297 14.51 21.59 -6.82
CA GLN A 297 15.44 21.04 -7.80
C GLN A 297 14.96 21.34 -9.22
N GLN A 298 15.86 21.85 -10.06
CA GLN A 298 15.59 22.11 -11.46
C GLN A 298 16.29 21.03 -12.30
N TYR A 299 15.52 20.05 -12.74
CA TYR A 299 15.98 19.03 -13.69
C TYR A 299 15.75 19.51 -15.13
N GLU A 300 16.56 19.06 -16.07
CA GLU A 300 16.28 19.28 -17.50
C GLU A 300 14.96 18.60 -17.87
N GLU A 301 14.06 19.28 -18.59
CA GLU A 301 12.74 18.75 -19.00
C GLU A 301 12.85 17.69 -20.12
N THR A 302 13.64 16.66 -19.88
CA THR A 302 13.87 15.55 -20.80
C THR A 302 13.66 14.22 -20.06
N PRO A 303 13.38 13.13 -20.80
CA PRO A 303 13.18 11.82 -20.18
C PRO A 303 14.38 11.41 -19.32
N THR A 304 14.13 11.10 -18.05
CA THR A 304 15.17 10.85 -17.05
C THR A 304 14.90 9.53 -16.33
N ILE A 305 15.94 8.70 -16.17
CA ILE A 305 15.89 7.47 -15.39
C ILE A 305 16.63 7.67 -14.07
N PHE A 306 15.97 7.32 -12.97
CA PHE A 306 16.52 7.28 -11.62
C PHE A 306 16.84 5.84 -11.24
N PHE A 307 18.06 5.62 -10.74
CA PHE A 307 18.54 4.32 -10.30
C PHE A 307 18.90 4.36 -8.82
N GLU A 308 18.72 3.22 -8.15
CA GLU A 308 19.30 2.97 -6.83
C GLU A 308 19.89 1.56 -6.77
N PHE A 309 21.08 1.46 -6.18
CA PHE A 309 21.86 0.24 -6.07
C PHE A 309 22.10 -0.10 -4.60
N HIS A 310 21.74 -1.32 -4.21
CA HIS A 310 21.95 -1.83 -2.85
C HIS A 310 23.09 -2.84 -2.83
N GLY A 311 24.13 -2.55 -2.06
CA GLY A 311 25.28 -3.43 -1.84
C GLY A 311 25.23 -4.14 -0.48
N THR A 312 25.83 -5.33 -0.42
CA THR A 312 26.13 -6.02 0.85
C THR A 312 27.50 -5.66 1.41
N ASP A 313 28.30 -4.91 0.65
CA ASP A 313 29.61 -4.37 1.02
C ASP A 313 29.54 -2.85 1.23
N GLU A 314 30.67 -2.25 1.63
CA GLU A 314 30.87 -0.80 1.81
C GLU A 314 30.81 0.01 0.49
N GLY A 315 29.98 -0.39 -0.47
CA GLY A 315 29.66 0.38 -1.68
C GLY A 315 30.41 -0.07 -2.94
N THR A 316 31.39 -0.97 -2.82
CA THR A 316 32.22 -1.41 -3.95
C THR A 316 31.36 -2.04 -5.05
N THR A 317 30.48 -2.99 -4.72
CA THR A 317 29.62 -3.64 -5.72
C THR A 317 28.58 -2.68 -6.27
N ALA A 318 27.99 -1.84 -5.42
CA ALA A 318 26.97 -0.87 -5.84
C ALA A 318 27.55 0.15 -6.84
N ILE A 319 28.73 0.71 -6.55
CA ILE A 319 29.44 1.65 -7.43
C ILE A 319 29.91 0.97 -8.71
N ALA A 320 30.43 -0.26 -8.62
CA ALA A 320 30.88 -1.00 -9.81
C ALA A 320 29.72 -1.25 -10.79
N HIS A 321 28.55 -1.68 -10.30
CA HIS A 321 27.36 -1.85 -11.13
C HIS A 321 26.81 -0.52 -11.66
N ALA A 322 26.87 0.57 -10.88
CA ALA A 322 26.47 1.88 -11.36
C ALA A 322 27.35 2.35 -12.53
N LYS A 323 28.68 2.19 -12.45
CA LYS A 323 29.61 2.48 -13.55
C LYS A 323 29.40 1.56 -14.75
N TYR A 324 29.07 0.31 -14.50
CA TYR A 324 28.72 -0.61 -15.58
C TYR A 324 27.44 -0.18 -16.31
N ILE A 325 26.41 0.26 -15.57
CA ILE A 325 25.16 0.76 -16.17
C ILE A 325 25.37 2.07 -16.93
N GLU A 326 26.25 2.95 -16.46
CA GLU A 326 26.68 4.13 -17.22
C GLU A 326 27.14 3.72 -18.63
N SER A 327 27.94 2.66 -18.76
CA SER A 327 28.38 2.15 -20.06
C SER A 327 27.26 1.58 -20.95
N LEU A 328 26.14 1.17 -20.35
CA LEU A 328 24.95 0.70 -21.08
C LEU A 328 24.01 1.84 -21.50
N CYS A 329 24.19 3.03 -20.91
CA CYS A 329 23.46 4.26 -21.19
C CYS A 329 24.20 5.12 -22.24
N ASP A 330 24.69 4.49 -23.32
CA ASP A 330 25.43 5.14 -24.42
C ASP A 330 24.68 6.30 -25.09
N ASP A 331 23.35 6.20 -25.18
CA ASP A 331 22.49 7.25 -25.76
C ASP A 331 22.09 8.35 -24.75
N ALA A 332 22.63 8.34 -23.52
CA ALA A 332 22.32 9.34 -22.49
C ALA A 332 23.09 10.66 -22.75
N THR A 333 22.41 11.79 -22.58
CA THR A 333 23.02 13.12 -22.64
C THR A 333 23.89 13.38 -21.42
N SER A 334 23.48 12.88 -20.25
CA SER A 334 24.26 12.95 -19.02
C SER A 334 23.97 11.77 -18.11
N TYR A 335 24.98 11.39 -17.33
CA TYR A 335 24.88 10.41 -16.26
C TYR A 335 25.55 11.00 -15.01
N ARG A 336 24.89 10.92 -13.87
CA ARG A 336 25.41 11.42 -12.59
C ARG A 336 25.19 10.38 -11.49
N LEU A 337 26.26 10.03 -10.80
CA LEU A 337 26.20 9.27 -9.56
C LEU A 337 25.87 10.21 -8.38
N ALA A 338 24.99 9.76 -7.49
CA ALA A 338 24.81 10.37 -6.17
C ALA A 338 25.65 9.58 -5.17
N GLU A 339 26.75 10.18 -4.72
CA GLU A 339 27.72 9.56 -3.81
C GLU A 339 27.30 9.72 -2.34
N THR A 340 26.43 10.70 -2.04
CA THR A 340 25.99 10.99 -0.68
C THR A 340 24.54 10.56 -0.43
N GLU A 341 24.25 10.20 0.83
CA GLU A 341 22.89 9.87 1.27
C GLU A 341 21.92 11.04 1.07
N GLU A 342 22.38 12.27 1.32
CA GLU A 342 21.58 13.48 1.15
C GLU A 342 21.19 13.71 -0.33
N GLU A 343 22.12 13.53 -1.27
CA GLU A 343 21.81 13.61 -2.69
C GLU A 343 20.82 12.52 -3.10
N ARG A 344 21.01 11.28 -2.60
CA ARG A 344 20.10 10.16 -2.87
C ARG A 344 18.67 10.44 -2.38
N GLU A 345 18.50 10.92 -1.15
CA GLU A 345 17.17 11.24 -0.62
C GLU A 345 16.50 12.38 -1.38
N LYS A 346 17.25 13.41 -1.81
CA LYS A 346 16.72 14.48 -2.67
C LYS A 346 16.19 13.94 -4.00
N LEU A 347 16.91 13.01 -4.64
CA LEU A 347 16.45 12.36 -5.86
C LEU A 347 15.13 11.61 -5.65
N TRP A 348 15.00 10.89 -4.54
CA TRP A 348 13.80 10.10 -4.25
C TRP A 348 12.63 10.93 -3.75
N GLU A 349 12.88 12.04 -3.04
CA GLU A 349 11.85 13.01 -2.67
C GLU A 349 11.16 13.57 -3.92
N ALA A 350 11.95 14.01 -4.91
CA ALA A 350 11.46 14.47 -6.20
C ALA A 350 10.61 13.40 -6.92
N ARG A 351 11.09 12.15 -6.98
CA ARG A 351 10.35 11.02 -7.58
C ARG A 351 9.05 10.69 -6.85
N ARG A 352 9.06 10.65 -5.51
CA ARG A 352 7.87 10.33 -4.68
C ARG A 352 6.81 11.41 -4.82
N GLY A 353 7.22 12.68 -4.86
CA GLY A 353 6.32 13.81 -5.04
C GLY A 353 5.73 13.95 -6.44
N CYS A 354 6.24 13.22 -7.45
CA CYS A 354 5.78 13.29 -8.83
C CYS A 354 4.26 13.07 -8.98
N TYR A 355 3.67 12.17 -8.18
CA TYR A 355 2.21 11.92 -8.22
C TYR A 355 1.43 13.19 -7.83
N PHE A 356 1.75 13.77 -6.67
CA PHE A 356 1.12 15.00 -6.19
C PHE A 356 1.39 16.20 -7.10
N ALA A 357 2.60 16.28 -7.64
CA ALA A 357 3.00 17.32 -8.57
C ALA A 357 2.20 17.27 -9.88
N SER A 358 1.82 16.07 -10.33
CA SER A 358 1.05 15.91 -11.57
C SER A 358 -0.35 16.48 -11.48
N PHE A 359 -1.00 16.45 -10.30
CA PHE A 359 -2.33 17.07 -10.14
C PHE A 359 -2.35 18.55 -10.49
N LYS A 360 -1.30 19.30 -10.12
CA LYS A 360 -1.21 20.75 -10.40
C LYS A 360 -1.04 21.10 -11.88
N VAL A 361 -0.60 20.14 -12.70
CA VAL A 361 -0.39 20.33 -14.15
C VAL A 361 -1.64 20.00 -14.95
N TYR A 362 -2.51 19.13 -14.41
CA TYR A 362 -3.75 18.70 -15.05
C TYR A 362 -5.03 19.32 -14.43
N SER A 363 -4.93 20.03 -13.31
CA SER A 363 -5.95 20.94 -12.76
C SER A 363 -5.90 22.30 -13.45
#